data_AF-A0A1V6F0N8-F1
#
_entry.id   AF-A0A1V6F0N8-F1
#
_cell.length_a   1.000
_cell.length_b   1.000
_cell.length_c   1.000
_cell.angle_alpha   90.00
_cell.angle_beta   90.00
_cell.angle_gamma   90.00
#
_symmetry.space_group_name_H-M   'P 1'
#
loop_
_entity.id
_entity.type
_entity.pdbx_description
1 polymer ?
#
loop_
_entity_poly.entity_id
_entity_poly.type
_entity_poly.pdbx_seq_one_letter_code
_entity_poly.pdbx_strand_id
1 'polypeptide(L)'
;MSMWEMVLALFAVVLFTSISLSYNQALWTQTDYLNNATLVVQANHICHSVLDEIDAKLFSKSYSFLNIVSMFRDSTNVVYYPHLKQSFNIKITAIDSDSLGFSLPSPNPNSLFKTVTVTVSGPSALRHNISLKRLYTKTNM
;
A
#
# COMPACT_ATOMS: atom_id res chain seq x y z
N MET A 1 7.02 -20.24 56.98
CA MET A 1 7.63 -19.38 55.95
C MET A 1 8.75 -18.60 56.58
N SER A 2 9.98 -18.94 56.23
CA SER A 2 11.16 -18.16 56.63
C SER A 2 11.29 -16.91 55.74
N MET A 3 11.92 -15.85 56.25
CA MET A 3 12.14 -14.61 55.49
C MET A 3 12.86 -14.87 54.15
N TRP A 4 13.75 -15.87 54.12
CA TRP A 4 14.47 -16.30 52.93
C TRP A 4 13.55 -16.93 51.87
N GLU A 5 12.61 -17.77 52.28
CA GLU A 5 11.60 -18.37 51.38
C GLU A 5 10.70 -17.30 50.74
N MET A 6 10.32 -16.26 51.51
CA MET A 6 9.55 -15.13 50.99
C MET A 6 10.31 -14.32 49.94
N VAL A 7 11.59 -14.03 50.19
CA VAL A 7 12.42 -13.27 49.24
C VAL A 7 12.66 -14.07 47.96
N LEU A 8 12.90 -15.38 48.08
CA LEU A 8 13.09 -16.24 46.92
C LEU A 8 11.79 -16.39 46.10
N ALA A 9 10.63 -16.47 46.77
CA ALA A 9 9.33 -16.44 46.10
C ALA A 9 9.09 -15.11 45.38
N LEU A 10 9.45 -13.97 45.99
CA LEU A 10 9.35 -12.65 45.35
C LEU A 10 10.20 -12.57 44.08
N PHE A 11 11.47 -13.00 44.13
CA PHE A 11 12.33 -13.02 42.95
C PHE A 11 11.82 -13.95 41.85
N ALA A 12 11.29 -15.12 42.21
CA ALA A 12 10.66 -16.03 41.26
C ALA A 12 9.47 -15.35 40.56
N VAL A 13 8.58 -14.68 41.31
CA VAL A 13 7.42 -13.97 40.74
C VAL A 13 7.87 -12.85 39.80
N VAL A 14 8.84 -12.03 40.21
CA VAL A 14 9.37 -10.94 39.35
C VAL A 14 9.99 -11.50 38.08
N LEU A 15 10.76 -12.59 38.19
CA LEU A 15 11.39 -13.22 37.02
C LEU A 15 10.36 -13.80 36.06
N PHE A 16 9.39 -14.59 36.54
CA PHE A 16 8.36 -15.18 35.69
C PHE A 16 7.42 -14.14 35.08
N THR A 17 7.06 -13.09 35.82
CA THR A 17 6.23 -11.99 35.29
C THR A 17 6.97 -11.17 34.24
N SER A 18 8.26 -10.87 34.44
CA SER A 18 9.08 -10.15 33.46
C SER A 18 9.24 -10.96 32.17
N ILE A 19 9.57 -12.25 32.29
CA ILE A 19 9.70 -13.15 31.14
C ILE A 19 8.37 -13.25 30.38
N SER A 20 7.25 -13.46 31.09
CA SER A 20 5.92 -13.53 30.50
C SER A 20 5.54 -12.25 29.75
N LEU A 21 5.85 -11.09 30.31
CA LEU A 21 5.62 -9.80 29.65
C LEU A 21 6.43 -9.67 28.35
N SER A 22 7.72 -10.00 28.39
CA SER A 22 8.58 -9.93 27.20
C SER A 22 8.13 -10.90 26.10
N TYR A 23 7.72 -12.13 26.44
CA TYR A 23 7.18 -13.07 25.47
C TYR A 23 5.88 -12.58 24.84
N ASN A 24 4.96 -12.04 25.63
CA ASN A 24 3.70 -11.50 25.10
C ASN A 24 3.94 -10.31 24.16
N GLN A 25 4.86 -9.41 24.50
CA GLN A 25 5.25 -8.31 23.62
C GLN A 25 5.85 -8.82 22.30
N ALA A 26 6.74 -9.82 22.36
CA ALA A 26 7.32 -10.43 21.17
C ALA A 26 6.23 -11.05 20.26
N LEU A 27 5.27 -11.77 20.83
CA LEU A 27 4.15 -12.35 20.08
C LEU A 27 3.26 -11.29 19.42
N TRP A 28 2.98 -10.18 20.10
CA TRP A 28 2.21 -9.07 19.51
C TRP A 28 2.95 -8.45 18.33
N THR A 29 4.27 -8.20 18.46
CA THR A 29 5.04 -7.67 17.33
C THR A 29 5.05 -8.61 16.13
N GLN A 30 5.16 -9.92 16.34
CA GLN A 30 5.07 -10.91 15.26
C GLN A 30 3.69 -10.93 14.60
N THR A 31 2.64 -10.82 15.40
CA THR A 31 1.26 -10.72 14.89
C THR A 31 1.09 -9.47 14.01
N ASP A 32 1.64 -8.34 14.43
CA ASP A 32 1.62 -7.11 13.63
C ASP A 32 2.39 -7.26 12.32
N TYR A 33 3.54 -7.96 12.33
CA TYR A 33 4.29 -8.23 11.10
C TYR A 33 3.52 -9.11 10.13
N LEU A 34 2.84 -10.15 10.61
CA LEU A 34 2.01 -11.04 9.78
C LEU A 34 0.81 -10.30 9.19
N ASN A 35 0.14 -9.47 9.98
CA ASN A 35 -0.96 -8.63 9.52
C ASN A 35 -0.47 -7.65 8.44
N ASN A 36 0.62 -6.93 8.71
CA ASN A 36 1.21 -6.01 7.74
C ASN A 36 1.61 -6.73 6.44
N ALA A 37 2.25 -7.90 6.51
CA ALA A 37 2.64 -8.67 5.33
C ALA A 37 1.43 -9.03 4.46
N THR A 38 0.34 -9.48 5.08
CA THR A 38 -0.91 -9.79 4.38
C THR A 38 -1.49 -8.54 3.70
N LEU A 39 -1.49 -7.40 4.39
CA LEU A 39 -2.00 -6.15 3.84
C LEU A 39 -1.14 -5.59 2.72
N VAL A 40 0.18 -5.77 2.77
CA VAL A 40 1.09 -5.38 1.69
C VAL A 40 0.78 -6.17 0.41
N VAL A 41 0.53 -7.48 0.52
CA VAL A 41 0.15 -8.31 -0.64
C VAL A 41 -1.18 -7.83 -1.23
N GLN A 42 -2.17 -7.56 -0.37
CA GLN A 42 -3.48 -7.07 -0.82
C GLN A 42 -3.38 -5.69 -1.48
N ALA A 43 -2.63 -4.77 -0.87
CA ALA A 43 -2.38 -3.44 -1.42
C ALA A 43 -1.69 -3.52 -2.80
N ASN A 44 -0.71 -4.41 -2.97
CA ASN A 44 -0.09 -4.67 -4.27
C ASN A 44 -1.10 -5.19 -5.30
N HIS A 45 -1.95 -6.15 -4.92
CA HIS A 45 -2.98 -6.68 -5.81
C HIS A 45 -3.97 -5.58 -6.24
N ILE A 46 -4.35 -4.69 -5.32
CA ILE A 46 -5.20 -3.53 -5.62
C ILE A 46 -4.50 -2.60 -6.63
N CYS A 47 -3.23 -2.25 -6.39
CA CYS A 47 -2.46 -1.42 -7.32
C CYS A 47 -2.44 -2.02 -8.73
N HIS A 48 -2.15 -3.33 -8.84
CA HIS A 48 -2.15 -4.02 -10.13
C HIS A 48 -3.52 -4.03 -10.79
N SER A 49 -4.58 -4.37 -10.05
CA SER A 49 -5.96 -4.41 -10.57
C SER A 49 -6.39 -3.06 -11.15
N VAL A 50 -6.09 -1.95 -10.46
CA VAL A 50 -6.44 -0.59 -10.94
C VAL A 50 -5.65 -0.23 -12.20
N LEU A 51 -4.36 -0.57 -12.26
CA LEU A 51 -3.55 -0.31 -13.45
C LEU A 51 -3.99 -1.17 -14.64
N ASP A 52 -4.30 -2.44 -14.39
CA ASP A 52 -4.79 -3.35 -15.43
C ASP A 52 -6.17 -2.95 -15.94
N GLU A 53 -7.03 -2.36 -15.09
CA GLU A 53 -8.28 -1.74 -15.54
C GLU A 53 -8.03 -0.55 -16.48
N ILE A 54 -7.01 0.28 -16.19
CA ILE A 54 -6.62 1.39 -17.07
C ILE A 54 -6.08 0.85 -18.39
N ASP A 55 -5.20 -0.15 -18.37
CA ASP A 55 -4.70 -0.84 -19.57
C ASP A 55 -5.86 -1.35 -20.42
N ALA A 56 -6.79 -2.09 -19.82
CA ALA A 56 -7.93 -2.68 -20.52
C ALA A 56 -8.79 -1.62 -21.21
N LYS A 57 -9.04 -0.49 -20.54
CA LYS A 57 -9.84 0.62 -21.10
C LYS A 57 -9.11 1.40 -22.19
N LEU A 58 -7.78 1.45 -22.15
CA LEU A 58 -6.97 2.00 -23.23
C LEU A 58 -6.98 1.06 -24.44
N PHE A 59 -6.85 -0.26 -24.22
CA PHE A 59 -6.92 -1.27 -25.29
C PHE A 59 -8.31 -1.35 -25.93
N SER A 60 -9.38 -1.26 -25.15
CA SER A 60 -10.76 -1.25 -25.66
C SER A 60 -11.14 0.05 -26.38
N LYS A 61 -10.24 1.04 -26.42
CA LYS A 61 -10.48 2.41 -26.93
C LYS A 61 -11.63 3.14 -26.23
N SER A 62 -12.04 2.68 -25.04
CA SER A 62 -13.02 3.39 -24.21
C SER A 62 -12.45 4.71 -23.69
N TYR A 63 -11.12 4.80 -23.55
CA TYR A 63 -10.40 6.03 -23.24
C TYR A 63 -9.37 6.39 -24.32
N SER A 64 -9.22 7.69 -24.54
CA SER A 64 -8.15 8.24 -25.39
C SER A 64 -6.88 8.43 -24.57
N PHE A 65 -5.73 8.07 -25.15
CA PHE A 65 -4.41 8.28 -24.55
C PHE A 65 -4.17 9.74 -24.10
N LEU A 66 -4.68 10.70 -24.87
CA LEU A 66 -4.54 12.13 -24.55
C LEU A 66 -5.28 12.53 -23.26
N ASN A 67 -6.33 11.78 -22.90
CA ASN A 67 -7.19 12.09 -21.76
C ASN A 67 -6.74 11.40 -20.47
N ILE A 68 -5.67 10.58 -20.49
CA ILE A 68 -5.19 9.86 -19.29
C ILE A 68 -4.94 10.83 -18.14
N VAL A 69 -4.21 11.93 -18.40
CA VAL A 69 -3.87 12.91 -17.36
C VAL A 69 -5.10 13.68 -16.90
N SER A 70 -6.01 14.08 -17.80
CA SER A 70 -7.21 14.82 -17.40
C SER A 70 -8.19 13.97 -16.59
N MET A 71 -8.26 12.66 -16.83
CA MET A 71 -9.16 11.74 -16.12
C MET A 71 -8.60 11.27 -14.77
N PHE A 72 -7.28 11.10 -14.66
CA PHE A 72 -6.64 10.46 -13.50
C PHE A 72 -5.64 11.32 -12.74
N ARG A 73 -5.64 12.65 -12.94
CA ARG A 73 -4.67 13.56 -12.32
C ARG A 73 -4.59 13.39 -10.79
N ASP A 74 -5.75 13.34 -10.13
CA ASP A 74 -5.90 13.20 -8.68
C ASP A 74 -7.20 12.47 -8.33
N SER A 75 -7.41 11.28 -8.89
CA SER A 75 -8.58 10.46 -8.55
C SER A 75 -8.33 9.77 -7.21
N THR A 76 -9.34 9.79 -6.32
CA THR A 76 -9.27 9.09 -5.02
C THR A 76 -10.52 8.24 -4.84
N ASN A 77 -10.34 6.95 -4.55
CA ASN A 77 -11.40 5.99 -4.34
C ASN A 77 -11.18 5.22 -3.05
N VAL A 78 -12.26 5.00 -2.30
CA VAL A 78 -12.22 4.13 -1.11
C VAL A 78 -12.89 2.81 -1.47
N VAL A 79 -12.16 1.71 -1.31
CA VAL A 79 -12.67 0.36 -1.60
C VAL A 79 -12.73 -0.44 -0.32
N TYR A 80 -13.93 -0.96 -0.02
CA TYR A 80 -14.17 -1.85 1.10
C TYR A 80 -14.05 -3.30 0.65
N TYR A 81 -13.24 -4.10 1.35
CA TYR A 81 -13.10 -5.53 1.10
C TYR A 81 -13.79 -6.34 2.20
N PRO A 82 -14.96 -6.96 1.92
CA PRO A 82 -15.75 -7.64 2.94
C PRO A 82 -15.02 -8.80 3.63
N HIS A 83 -14.13 -9.49 2.90
CA HIS A 83 -13.37 -10.63 3.42
C HIS A 83 -12.27 -10.22 4.41
N LEU A 84 -11.75 -8.98 4.30
CA LEU A 84 -10.77 -8.41 5.24
C LEU A 84 -11.43 -7.53 6.30
N LYS A 85 -12.72 -7.19 6.13
CA LYS A 85 -13.47 -6.21 6.94
C LYS A 85 -12.74 -4.88 7.08
N GLN A 86 -12.06 -4.46 6.02
CA GLN A 86 -11.17 -3.31 6.01
C GLN A 86 -11.36 -2.49 4.73
N SER A 87 -11.11 -1.19 4.85
CA SER A 87 -11.16 -0.24 3.73
C SER A 87 -9.75 0.19 3.35
N PHE A 88 -9.51 0.26 2.05
CA PHE A 88 -8.29 0.81 1.46
C PHE A 88 -8.60 2.11 0.75
N ASN A 89 -7.71 3.08 0.86
CA ASN A 89 -7.80 4.34 0.13
C ASN A 89 -6.82 4.31 -1.04
N ILE A 90 -7.36 4.39 -2.25
CA ILE A 90 -6.65 4.32 -3.52
C ILE A 90 -6.56 5.73 -4.07
N LYS A 91 -5.34 6.24 -4.24
CA LYS A 91 -5.06 7.49 -4.94
C LYS A 91 -4.39 7.19 -6.27
N ILE A 92 -4.96 7.69 -7.35
CA ILE A 92 -4.41 7.60 -8.71
C ILE A 92 -3.91 8.98 -9.10
N THR A 93 -2.66 9.05 -9.53
CA THR A 93 -2.06 10.27 -10.08
C THR A 93 -1.49 9.99 -11.46
N ALA A 94 -1.86 10.84 -12.41
CA ALA A 94 -1.38 10.77 -13.79
C ALA A 94 -0.62 12.04 -14.14
N ILE A 95 0.55 11.88 -14.75
CA ILE A 95 1.44 12.98 -15.15
C ILE A 95 1.92 12.81 -16.59
N ASP A 96 2.18 13.95 -17.24
CA ASP A 96 2.95 13.97 -18.48
C ASP A 96 4.41 13.69 -18.15
N SER A 97 4.99 12.67 -18.79
CA SER A 97 6.32 12.20 -18.45
C SER A 97 7.26 12.15 -19.65
N ASP A 98 8.55 11.95 -19.38
CA ASP A 98 9.56 11.56 -20.36
C ASP A 98 9.55 10.03 -20.59
N SER A 99 10.49 9.56 -21.41
CA SER A 99 10.67 8.12 -21.73
C SER A 99 11.09 7.25 -20.55
N LEU A 100 11.57 7.86 -19.45
CA LEU A 100 11.98 7.18 -18.22
C LEU A 100 10.90 7.25 -17.14
N GLY A 101 9.80 7.95 -17.41
CA GLY A 101 8.67 8.13 -16.51
C GLY A 101 8.82 9.27 -15.50
N PHE A 102 9.80 10.16 -15.69
CA PHE A 102 9.93 11.39 -14.88
C PHE A 102 8.98 12.47 -15.36
N SER A 103 8.50 13.30 -14.42
CA SER A 103 7.61 14.41 -14.75
C SER A 103 8.28 15.43 -15.66
N LEU A 104 7.58 15.86 -16.70
CA LEU A 104 8.04 16.98 -17.51
C LEU A 104 7.99 18.29 -16.71
N PRO A 105 8.96 19.21 -16.89
CA PRO A 105 9.01 20.48 -16.18
C PRO A 105 7.83 21.42 -16.50
N SER A 106 7.17 21.20 -17.64
CA SER A 106 5.91 21.85 -18.00
C SER A 106 4.92 20.79 -18.50
N PRO A 107 3.63 20.83 -18.10
CA PRO A 107 2.61 19.93 -18.63
C PRO A 107 2.58 19.99 -20.16
N ASN A 108 2.69 18.82 -20.79
CA ASN A 108 2.63 18.70 -22.25
C ASN A 108 1.57 17.65 -22.59
N PRO A 109 0.33 18.09 -22.90
CA PRO A 109 -0.77 17.18 -23.25
C PRO A 109 -0.42 16.25 -24.41
N ASN A 110 0.44 16.71 -25.33
CA ASN A 110 0.89 15.95 -26.49
C ASN A 110 2.11 15.06 -26.21
N SER A 111 2.58 14.97 -24.97
CA SER A 111 3.67 14.04 -24.63
C SER A 111 3.29 12.62 -25.03
N LEU A 112 4.21 11.95 -25.73
CA LEU A 112 4.11 10.55 -26.14
C LEU A 112 4.18 9.58 -24.95
N PHE A 113 4.58 10.08 -23.77
CA PHE A 113 4.70 9.30 -22.55
C PHE A 113 3.83 9.90 -21.45
N LYS A 114 3.10 9.03 -20.76
CA LYS A 114 2.20 9.36 -19.66
C LYS A 114 2.47 8.35 -18.55
N THR A 115 2.79 8.81 -17.35
CA THR A 115 2.97 7.92 -16.19
C THR A 115 1.70 7.97 -15.35
N VAL A 116 1.17 6.81 -14.98
CA VAL A 116 0.13 6.68 -13.96
C VAL A 116 0.72 5.98 -12.75
N THR A 117 0.55 6.58 -11.59
CA THR A 117 0.93 6.04 -10.29
C THR A 117 -0.32 5.76 -9.48
N VAL A 118 -0.45 4.55 -8.98
CA VAL A 118 -1.50 4.15 -8.04
C VAL A 118 -0.86 3.97 -6.68
N THR A 119 -1.37 4.68 -5.69
CA THR A 119 -0.94 4.59 -4.30
C THR A 119 -2.09 4.08 -3.45
N VAL A 120 -1.88 2.95 -2.78
CA VAL A 120 -2.83 2.36 -1.84
C VAL A 120 -2.34 2.68 -0.42
N SER A 121 -3.26 3.19 0.38
CA SER A 121 -3.03 3.59 1.76
C SER A 121 -4.11 3.05 2.69
N GLY A 122 -3.74 2.87 3.96
CA GLY A 122 -4.58 2.22 4.95
C GLY A 122 -4.75 0.72 4.71
N PRO A 123 -5.41 0.00 5.63
CA PRO A 123 -5.85 0.45 6.96
C PRO A 123 -4.67 0.64 7.93
N SER A 124 -4.91 1.08 9.17
CA SER A 124 -3.86 1.46 10.14
C SER A 124 -2.78 0.41 10.39
N ALA A 125 -3.08 -0.88 10.17
CA ALA A 125 -2.13 -1.98 10.28
C ALA A 125 -1.15 -2.06 9.09
N LEU A 126 -1.43 -1.39 7.97
CA LEU A 126 -0.49 -1.21 6.87
C LEU A 126 0.50 -0.10 7.25
N ARG A 127 1.75 -0.49 7.52
CA ARG A 127 2.78 0.45 8.02
C ARG A 127 3.21 1.50 7.01
N HIS A 128 3.20 1.14 5.72
CA HIS A 128 3.66 2.00 4.63
C HIS A 128 2.70 1.93 3.46
N ASN A 129 2.46 3.09 2.84
CA ASN A 129 1.70 3.15 1.61
C ASN A 129 2.46 2.40 0.51
N ILE A 130 1.71 1.62 -0.27
CA ILE A 130 2.24 0.88 -1.40
C ILE A 130 1.91 1.67 -2.65
N SER A 131 2.91 1.88 -3.51
CA SER A 131 2.71 2.56 -4.78
C SER A 131 3.28 1.75 -5.92
N LEU A 132 2.54 1.70 -7.03
CA LEU A 132 2.98 1.12 -8.29
C LEU A 132 2.81 2.15 -9.39
N LYS A 133 3.79 2.22 -10.29
CA LYS A 133 3.75 3.12 -11.45
C LYS A 133 3.81 2.32 -12.74
N ARG A 134 3.07 2.78 -13.75
CA ARG A 134 3.11 2.25 -15.12
C ARG A 134 3.32 3.41 -16.09
N LEU A 135 4.22 3.21 -17.05
CA LEU A 135 4.51 4.15 -18.13
C LEU A 135 3.73 3.72 -19.37
N TYR A 136 2.87 4.59 -19.86
CA TYR A 136 2.14 4.40 -21.10
C TYR A 136 2.83 5.19 -22.20
N THR A 137 3.05 4.53 -23.34
CA THR A 137 3.59 5.16 -24.53
C THR A 137 2.59 5.08 -25.67
N LYS A 138 2.44 6.18 -26.41
CA LYS A 138 1.64 6.19 -27.62
C LYS A 138 2.46 5.60 -28.77
N THR A 139 2.13 4.38 -29.18
CA THR A 139 2.60 3.82 -30.44
C THR A 139 1.65 4.26 -31.56
N ASN A 140 2.16 4.93 -32.58
CA ASN A 140 1.39 5.12 -33.82
C ASN A 140 1.25 3.75 -34.50
N MET A 141 0.03 3.21 -34.50
CA MET A 141 -0.40 2.21 -35.48
C MET A 141 -1.40 2.87 -36.42
#